data_AF-A0A6G0XE28-F1
#
_entry.id   AF-A0A6G0XE28-F1
#
_cell.length_a   1.000
_cell.length_b   1.000
_cell.length_c   1.000
_cell.angle_alpha   90.00
_cell.angle_beta   90.00
_cell.angle_gamma   90.00
#
_symmetry.space_group_name_H-M   'P 1'
#
loop_
_entity.id
_entity.type
_entity.pdbx_description
1 polymer ?
#
loop_
_entity_poly.entity_id
_entity_poly.type
_entity_poly.pdbx_seq_one_letter_code
_entity_poly.pdbx_strand_id
1 'polypeptide(L)'
;MKCYFNDCPEDATPNSWKCTFHRHRRACQVDECRNQVYARRLCVRHGGKRQCQVPFCGTNIRVGTFCTKHGGEANKRYCKIEGCNKQAHLQGKCVRHGGGRLCKTEGCTAHARHGSFCKRHQDPNRVTKIKDENQLAMLVLADSEMLKFDDFQIECDEAHWTDALHTFDVETIWPQLEPLPLLNLDDLAK
;
A
#
# COMPACT_ATOMS: atom_id res chain seq x y z
N MET A 1 20.99 -10.22 13.83
CA MET A 1 21.49 -10.34 12.45
C MET A 1 20.56 -9.54 11.56
N LYS A 2 21.08 -8.68 10.68
CA LYS A 2 20.23 -7.84 9.83
C LYS A 2 19.52 -8.65 8.76
N CYS A 3 18.38 -8.13 8.28
CA CYS A 3 17.69 -8.70 7.13
C CYS A 3 18.65 -8.82 5.92
N TYR A 4 18.55 -9.93 5.21
CA TYR A 4 19.39 -10.22 4.05
C TYR A 4 19.25 -9.22 2.90
N PHE A 5 18.09 -8.57 2.75
CA PHE A 5 17.87 -7.63 1.64
C PHE A 5 18.68 -6.36 1.82
N ASN A 6 19.29 -5.89 0.73
CA ASN A 6 20.04 -4.63 0.72
C ASN A 6 19.20 -3.46 1.23
N ASP A 7 19.84 -2.58 2.00
CA ASP A 7 19.25 -1.34 2.55
C ASP A 7 18.03 -1.55 3.46
N CYS A 8 17.80 -2.78 3.95
CA CYS A 8 16.77 -3.03 4.95
C CYS A 8 17.32 -2.75 6.36
N PRO A 9 16.74 -1.79 7.12
CA PRO A 9 17.22 -1.46 8.46
C PRO A 9 16.84 -2.52 9.51
N GLU A 10 15.82 -3.33 9.20
CA GLU A 10 15.21 -4.29 10.11
C GLU A 10 16.08 -5.52 10.36
N ASP A 11 15.92 -6.08 11.55
CA ASP A 11 16.55 -7.36 11.91
C ASP A 11 15.77 -8.54 11.34
N ALA A 12 16.50 -9.62 11.06
CA ALA A 12 15.89 -10.86 10.63
C ALA A 12 15.13 -11.52 11.78
N THR A 13 14.02 -12.20 11.48
CA THR A 13 13.27 -12.94 12.50
C THR A 13 14.07 -14.14 12.99
N PRO A 14 13.78 -14.66 14.20
CA PRO A 14 14.32 -15.95 14.63
C PRO A 14 14.09 -17.01 13.54
N ASN A 15 15.12 -17.81 13.26
CA ASN A 15 15.12 -18.87 12.22
C ASN A 15 14.88 -18.40 10.77
N SER A 16 15.02 -17.12 10.48
CA SER A 16 15.01 -16.61 9.11
C SER A 16 16.19 -15.68 8.86
N TRP A 17 16.53 -15.54 7.59
CA TRP A 17 17.43 -14.50 7.09
C TRP A 17 16.66 -13.24 6.65
N LYS A 18 15.35 -13.19 6.89
CA LYS A 18 14.46 -12.08 6.50
C LYS A 18 13.75 -11.48 7.71
N CYS A 19 13.46 -10.19 7.65
CA CYS A 19 12.54 -9.55 8.60
C CYS A 19 11.08 -9.93 8.29
N THR A 20 10.18 -9.59 9.20
CA THR A 20 8.73 -9.82 9.07
C THR A 20 8.15 -9.20 7.80
N PHE A 21 8.53 -7.96 7.46
CA PHE A 21 8.11 -7.26 6.24
C PHE A 21 8.55 -7.98 4.96
N HIS A 22 9.73 -8.61 5.01
CA HIS A 22 10.31 -9.32 3.88
C HIS A 22 9.97 -10.81 3.83
N ARG A 23 9.18 -11.37 4.76
CA ARG A 23 8.90 -12.81 4.88
C ARG A 23 8.47 -13.48 3.56
N HIS A 24 7.62 -12.81 2.77
CA HIS A 24 7.11 -13.31 1.48
C HIS A 24 7.89 -12.79 0.25
N ARG A 25 8.95 -12.01 0.46
CA ARG A 25 9.79 -11.51 -0.64
C ARG A 25 10.87 -12.53 -0.97
N ARG A 26 11.08 -12.77 -2.26
CA ARG A 26 12.11 -13.68 -2.77
C ARG A 26 13.38 -12.90 -3.10
N ALA A 27 14.54 -13.47 -2.76
CA ALA A 27 15.84 -12.98 -3.19
C ALA A 27 16.10 -13.35 -4.66
N CYS A 28 16.89 -12.52 -5.33
CA CYS A 28 17.37 -12.76 -6.68
C CYS A 28 18.10 -14.12 -6.75
N GLN A 29 17.93 -14.84 -7.86
CA GLN A 29 18.52 -16.16 -8.06
C GLN A 29 20.05 -16.13 -8.26
N VAL A 30 20.61 -15.01 -8.72
CA VAL A 30 22.07 -14.85 -8.80
C VAL A 30 22.67 -14.98 -7.40
N ASP A 31 23.69 -15.82 -7.28
CA ASP A 31 24.37 -16.12 -6.02
C ASP A 31 24.83 -14.83 -5.32
N GLU A 32 24.69 -14.83 -4.00
CA GLU A 32 25.01 -13.71 -3.10
C GLU A 32 24.26 -12.40 -3.39
N CYS A 33 23.30 -12.40 -4.33
CA CYS A 33 22.52 -11.21 -4.62
C CYS A 33 21.43 -10.96 -3.57
N ARG A 34 21.70 -9.96 -2.74
CA ARG A 34 20.79 -9.45 -1.70
C ARG A 34 19.64 -8.57 -2.22
N ASN A 35 19.38 -8.54 -3.52
CA ASN A 35 18.25 -7.79 -4.07
C ASN A 35 16.98 -8.64 -4.12
N GLN A 36 15.83 -7.99 -3.99
CA GLN A 36 14.54 -8.62 -4.24
C GLN A 36 14.32 -8.94 -5.73
N VAL A 37 13.69 -10.09 -6.00
CA VAL A 37 13.18 -10.44 -7.33
C VAL A 37 12.21 -9.37 -7.83
N TYR A 38 12.43 -8.92 -9.05
CA TYR A 38 11.45 -8.12 -9.79
C TYR A 38 10.59 -9.03 -10.68
N ALA A 39 11.23 -9.84 -11.53
CA ALA A 39 10.57 -10.81 -12.41
C ALA A 39 11.55 -11.92 -12.80
N ARG A 40 11.05 -13.07 -13.28
CA ARG A 40 11.89 -14.19 -13.77
C ARG A 40 12.94 -14.66 -12.75
N ARG A 41 12.63 -14.58 -11.45
CA ARG A 41 13.55 -14.88 -10.33
C ARG A 41 14.79 -13.98 -10.26
N LEU A 42 14.84 -12.87 -11.00
CA LEU A 42 15.97 -11.96 -11.07
C LEU A 42 15.58 -10.55 -10.59
N CYS A 43 16.53 -9.85 -9.98
CA CYS A 43 16.37 -8.43 -9.67
C CYS A 43 16.56 -7.57 -10.94
N VAL A 44 16.29 -6.26 -10.86
CA VAL A 44 16.45 -5.35 -11.99
C VAL A 44 17.88 -5.36 -12.56
N ARG A 45 18.90 -5.41 -11.70
CA ARG A 45 20.31 -5.41 -12.11
C ARG A 45 20.72 -6.70 -12.83
N HIS A 46 20.12 -7.81 -12.46
CA HIS A 46 20.41 -9.14 -13.02
C HIS A 46 19.42 -9.56 -14.11
N GLY A 47 18.78 -8.62 -14.79
CA GLY A 47 17.94 -8.92 -15.96
C GLY A 47 16.45 -9.19 -15.66
N GLY A 48 15.99 -8.89 -14.44
CA GLY A 48 14.56 -8.91 -14.12
C GLY A 48 13.76 -7.90 -14.96
N LYS A 49 14.38 -6.80 -15.37
CA LYS A 49 13.84 -5.89 -16.40
C LYS A 49 14.59 -6.08 -17.71
N ARG A 50 13.85 -6.04 -18.81
CA ARG A 50 14.43 -6.08 -20.16
C ARG A 50 15.22 -4.79 -20.41
N GLN A 51 16.34 -4.90 -21.12
CA GLN A 51 17.17 -3.77 -21.55
C GLN A 51 16.93 -3.43 -23.02
N CYS A 52 17.33 -2.23 -23.41
CA CYS A 52 17.27 -1.76 -24.79
C CYS A 52 18.16 -2.63 -25.67
N GLN A 53 17.67 -3.02 -26.86
CA GLN A 53 18.46 -3.84 -27.79
C GLN A 53 19.50 -3.05 -28.62
N VAL A 54 19.59 -1.73 -28.46
CA VAL A 54 20.65 -0.94 -29.11
C VAL A 54 21.98 -1.25 -28.45
N PRO A 55 23.05 -1.60 -29.22
CA PRO A 55 24.37 -1.84 -28.67
C PRO A 55 24.83 -0.73 -27.72
N PHE A 56 25.46 -1.11 -26.61
CA PHE A 56 25.96 -0.21 -25.56
C PHE A 56 24.89 0.61 -24.81
N CYS A 57 23.59 0.30 -24.96
CA CYS A 57 22.51 0.94 -24.19
C CYS A 57 22.07 0.10 -22.98
N GLY A 58 22.53 0.43 -21.78
CA GLY A 58 22.11 -0.23 -20.54
C GLY A 58 20.72 0.17 -20.02
N THR A 59 19.93 0.94 -20.78
CA THR A 59 18.64 1.48 -20.32
C THR A 59 17.57 0.40 -20.28
N ASN A 60 16.84 0.31 -19.17
CA ASN A 60 15.69 -0.58 -19.06
C ASN A 60 14.52 -0.12 -19.94
N ILE A 61 13.90 -1.06 -20.66
CA ILE A 61 12.72 -0.78 -21.47
C ILE A 61 11.45 -0.92 -20.64
N ARG A 62 10.44 -0.12 -21.01
CA ARG A 62 9.10 -0.23 -20.42
C ARG A 62 8.22 -1.22 -21.18
N VAL A 63 8.21 -1.09 -22.50
CA VAL A 63 7.41 -1.88 -23.45
C VAL A 63 8.25 -2.09 -24.72
N GLY A 64 8.00 -3.17 -25.46
CA GLY A 64 8.64 -3.41 -26.75
C GLY A 64 10.08 -3.93 -26.63
N THR A 65 10.99 -3.38 -27.44
CA THR A 65 12.40 -3.79 -27.56
C THR A 65 13.40 -2.66 -27.29
N PHE A 66 12.97 -1.40 -27.43
CA PHE A 66 13.83 -0.24 -27.31
C PHE A 66 13.42 0.69 -26.16
N CYS A 67 14.36 1.48 -25.67
CA CYS A 67 14.08 2.52 -24.68
C CYS A 67 13.51 3.77 -25.37
N THR A 68 12.95 4.71 -24.62
CA THR A 68 12.34 5.93 -25.19
C THR A 68 13.31 6.81 -25.99
N LYS A 69 14.62 6.67 -25.78
CA LYS A 69 15.65 7.37 -26.57
C LYS A 69 15.98 6.68 -27.90
N HIS A 70 15.65 5.40 -28.03
CA HIS A 70 16.00 4.56 -29.17
C HIS A 70 14.75 4.02 -29.90
N GLY A 71 13.66 4.79 -29.90
CA GLY A 71 12.42 4.41 -30.61
C GLY A 71 11.44 3.55 -29.80
N GLY A 72 11.71 3.35 -28.50
CA GLY A 72 10.75 2.74 -27.59
C GLY A 72 9.53 3.62 -27.42
N GLU A 73 8.35 3.08 -27.75
CA GLU A 73 7.11 3.85 -27.67
C GLU A 73 6.81 4.25 -26.23
N ALA A 74 6.81 5.56 -25.97
CA ALA A 74 6.16 6.10 -24.80
C ALA A 74 4.67 5.99 -25.09
N ASN A 75 3.97 5.03 -24.48
CA ASN A 75 2.54 4.79 -24.65
C ASN A 75 1.71 5.98 -24.10
N LYS A 76 1.84 7.12 -24.77
CA LYS A 76 1.21 8.40 -24.48
C LYS A 76 -0.09 8.40 -25.24
N ARG A 77 -1.17 8.17 -24.51
CA ARG A 77 -2.51 8.36 -25.04
C ARG A 77 -2.80 9.86 -25.06
N TYR A 78 -3.33 10.36 -26.17
CA TYR A 78 -3.77 11.74 -26.32
C TYR A 78 -5.28 11.87 -26.08
N CYS A 79 -5.72 13.07 -25.78
CA CYS A 79 -7.12 13.37 -25.53
C CYS A 79 -7.97 13.07 -26.77
N LYS A 80 -9.05 12.31 -26.61
CA LYS A 80 -10.02 11.96 -27.68
C LYS A 80 -10.86 13.13 -28.22
N ILE A 81 -10.65 14.35 -27.74
CA ILE A 81 -11.38 15.51 -28.21
C ILE A 81 -10.63 16.06 -29.42
N GLU A 82 -11.34 16.22 -30.53
CA GLU A 82 -10.79 16.75 -31.79
C GLU A 82 -9.99 18.04 -31.55
N GLY A 83 -8.80 18.10 -32.16
CA GLY A 83 -7.86 19.22 -32.00
C GLY A 83 -7.12 19.28 -30.66
N CYS A 84 -7.29 18.32 -29.73
CA CYS A 84 -6.62 18.33 -28.43
C CYS A 84 -5.37 17.44 -28.36
N ASN A 85 -4.19 18.06 -28.45
CA ASN A 85 -2.90 17.36 -28.33
C ASN A 85 -2.41 17.15 -26.88
N LYS A 86 -3.29 17.32 -25.88
CA LYS A 86 -2.93 17.11 -24.47
C LYS A 86 -2.98 15.63 -24.11
N GLN A 87 -2.11 15.20 -23.20
CA GLN A 87 -2.09 13.82 -22.72
C GLN A 87 -3.42 13.44 -22.05
N ALA A 88 -3.94 12.28 -22.40
CA ALA A 88 -5.10 11.68 -21.78
C ALA A 88 -4.74 11.02 -20.45
N HIS A 89 -5.66 11.12 -19.51
CA HIS A 89 -5.61 10.46 -18.22
C HIS A 89 -6.80 9.49 -18.12
N LEU A 90 -7.87 9.89 -17.43
CA LEU A 90 -9.07 9.09 -17.28
C LEU A 90 -9.96 9.21 -18.54
N GLN A 91 -10.67 8.12 -18.88
CA GLN A 91 -11.64 8.08 -19.99
C GLN A 91 -11.09 8.52 -21.37
N GLY A 92 -9.76 8.49 -21.56
CA GLY A 92 -9.15 8.97 -22.80
C GLY A 92 -9.21 10.48 -23.00
N LYS A 93 -9.49 11.27 -21.95
CA LYS A 93 -9.54 12.74 -22.02
C LYS A 93 -8.40 13.36 -21.20
N CYS A 94 -8.01 14.58 -21.53
CA CYS A 94 -7.07 15.35 -20.69
C CYS A 94 -7.81 15.97 -19.50
N VAL A 95 -7.09 16.50 -18.50
CA VAL A 95 -7.69 17.10 -17.29
C VAL A 95 -8.75 18.16 -17.64
N ARG A 96 -8.45 19.06 -18.60
CA ARG A 96 -9.37 20.11 -19.05
C ARG A 96 -10.65 19.57 -19.70
N HIS A 97 -10.58 18.40 -20.32
CA HIS A 97 -11.71 17.76 -20.98
C HIS A 97 -12.36 16.66 -20.12
N GLY A 98 -12.16 16.67 -18.80
CA GLY A 98 -12.79 15.71 -17.89
C GLY A 98 -11.99 14.43 -17.62
N GLY A 99 -10.71 14.39 -18.02
CA GLY A 99 -9.80 13.29 -17.70
C GLY A 99 -9.24 13.31 -16.28
N GLY A 100 -9.56 14.35 -15.49
CA GLY A 100 -9.20 14.46 -14.08
C GLY A 100 -10.36 14.07 -13.19
N ARG A 101 -10.08 13.42 -12.05
CA ARG A 101 -11.08 13.21 -10.99
C ARG A 101 -11.28 14.51 -10.21
N LEU A 102 -12.52 14.82 -9.84
CA LEU A 102 -12.83 15.90 -8.91
C LEU A 102 -12.67 15.43 -7.46
N CYS A 103 -12.55 16.39 -6.56
CA CYS A 103 -12.58 16.15 -5.13
C CYS A 103 -13.93 15.56 -4.73
N LYS A 104 -13.94 14.53 -3.87
CA LYS A 104 -15.16 13.88 -3.41
C LYS A 104 -15.97 14.75 -2.42
N THR A 105 -15.32 15.70 -1.75
CA THR A 105 -15.99 16.68 -0.89
C THR A 105 -17.07 17.43 -1.64
N GLU A 106 -18.27 17.46 -1.07
CA GLU A 106 -19.43 18.14 -1.64
C GLU A 106 -19.13 19.62 -1.94
N GLY A 107 -19.61 20.11 -3.08
CA GLY A 107 -19.38 21.47 -3.55
C GLY A 107 -17.94 21.78 -4.00
N CYS A 108 -16.98 20.84 -3.89
CA CYS A 108 -15.61 21.09 -4.28
C CYS A 108 -15.36 20.82 -5.78
N THR A 109 -15.07 21.87 -6.53
CA THR A 109 -14.73 21.79 -7.97
C THR A 109 -13.24 21.55 -8.25
N ALA A 110 -12.42 21.44 -7.21
CA ALA A 110 -10.98 21.21 -7.37
C ALA A 110 -10.69 19.76 -7.79
N HIS A 111 -9.63 19.57 -8.58
CA HIS A 111 -9.19 18.23 -8.95
C HIS A 111 -8.55 17.48 -7.79
N ALA A 112 -8.90 16.19 -7.68
CA ALA A 112 -8.28 15.28 -6.74
C ALA A 112 -6.80 15.07 -7.10
N ARG A 113 -5.94 15.08 -6.07
CA ARG A 113 -4.49 14.86 -6.19
C ARG A 113 -4.03 13.66 -5.37
N HIS A 114 -4.73 13.35 -4.28
CA HIS A 114 -4.42 12.23 -3.38
C HIS A 114 -5.69 11.40 -3.16
N GLY A 115 -5.71 10.18 -3.71
CA GLY A 115 -6.92 9.35 -3.71
C GLY A 115 -8.07 10.03 -4.45
N SER A 116 -9.13 10.37 -3.71
CA SER A 116 -10.33 11.05 -4.22
C SER A 116 -10.43 12.51 -3.73
N PHE A 117 -9.39 13.06 -3.11
CA PHE A 117 -9.42 14.40 -2.50
C PHE A 117 -8.39 15.35 -3.11
N CYS A 118 -8.74 16.65 -3.13
CA CYS A 118 -7.82 17.71 -3.49
C CYS A 118 -6.87 18.01 -2.31
N LYS A 119 -5.83 18.82 -2.54
CA LYS A 119 -4.87 19.18 -1.49
C LYS A 119 -5.49 19.84 -0.25
N ARG A 120 -6.60 20.56 -0.40
CA ARG A 120 -7.30 21.25 0.70
C ARG A 120 -8.18 20.34 1.54
N HIS A 121 -8.65 19.25 0.95
CA HIS A 121 -9.58 18.31 1.60
C HIS A 121 -8.94 16.93 1.78
N GLN A 122 -7.61 16.87 1.73
CA GLN A 122 -6.88 15.68 2.09
C GLN A 122 -6.95 15.55 3.61
N ASP A 123 -7.43 14.40 4.07
CA ASP A 123 -7.26 14.01 5.47
C ASP A 123 -5.80 13.56 5.67
N PRO A 124 -5.02 14.27 6.50
CA PRO A 124 -3.62 13.92 6.77
C PRO A 124 -3.49 12.58 7.51
N ASN A 125 -4.55 12.12 8.20
CA ASN A 125 -4.57 10.89 8.98
C ASN A 125 -5.17 9.70 8.22
N ARG A 126 -5.58 9.88 6.95
CA ARG A 126 -6.23 8.81 6.18
C ARG A 126 -5.25 7.68 5.84
N VAL A 127 -5.40 6.55 6.54
CA VAL A 127 -4.71 5.29 6.23
C VAL A 127 -5.27 4.71 4.93
N THR A 128 -4.62 5.01 3.80
CA THR A 128 -5.15 4.63 2.47
C THR A 128 -4.97 3.15 2.12
N LYS A 129 -4.18 2.39 2.90
CA LYS A 129 -4.05 0.92 2.83
C LYS A 129 -3.55 0.38 4.17
N ILE A 130 -4.44 -0.22 4.95
CA ILE A 130 -4.07 -1.11 6.05
C ILE A 130 -3.42 -2.35 5.41
N LYS A 131 -2.11 -2.52 5.58
CA LYS A 131 -1.37 -3.71 5.13
C LYS A 131 -1.10 -4.71 6.26
N ASP A 132 -1.58 -4.38 7.46
CA ASP A 132 -1.22 -5.01 8.71
C ASP A 132 -2.48 -5.07 9.58
N GLU A 133 -2.80 -6.25 10.10
CA GLU A 133 -3.98 -6.50 10.95
C GLU A 133 -3.95 -5.62 12.21
N ASN A 134 -2.76 -5.22 12.66
CA ASN A 134 -2.58 -4.32 13.80
C ASN A 134 -3.02 -2.87 13.55
N GLN A 135 -3.24 -2.46 12.29
CA GLN A 135 -3.76 -1.12 11.97
C GLN A 135 -5.30 -1.04 11.97
N LEU A 136 -6.02 -2.17 12.11
CA LEU A 136 -7.48 -2.18 12.34
C LEU A 136 -7.85 -1.71 13.75
N ALA A 137 -7.02 -2.02 14.76
CA ALA A 137 -7.32 -1.73 16.17
C ALA A 137 -7.47 -0.22 16.48
N MET A 138 -6.78 0.66 15.73
CA MET A 138 -6.89 2.12 15.92
C MET A 138 -8.15 2.75 15.33
N LEU A 139 -8.81 2.09 14.37
CA LEU A 139 -10.10 2.56 13.84
C LEU A 139 -11.27 2.12 14.74
N VAL A 140 -11.14 0.98 15.42
CA VAL A 140 -12.21 0.44 16.27
C VAL A 140 -12.34 1.19 17.61
N LEU A 141 -11.27 1.82 18.11
CA LEU A 141 -11.30 2.56 19.38
C LEU A 141 -11.69 4.04 19.24
N ALA A 142 -11.84 4.57 18.03
CA ALA A 142 -12.10 5.99 17.79
C ALA A 142 -13.57 6.36 17.50
N ASP A 143 -14.44 5.39 17.24
CA ASP A 143 -15.81 5.65 16.77
C ASP A 143 -16.88 5.13 17.76
N SER A 144 -16.87 5.63 19.01
CA SER A 144 -18.05 5.45 19.89
C SER A 144 -19.17 6.45 19.58
N GLU A 145 -19.02 7.38 18.63
CA GLU A 145 -20.11 8.28 18.22
C GLU A 145 -20.17 8.49 16.69
N MET A 146 -21.21 7.89 16.10
CA MET A 146 -21.91 8.30 14.89
C MET A 146 -21.16 8.32 13.54
N LEU A 147 -21.26 7.22 12.80
CA LEU A 147 -21.49 7.27 11.35
C LEU A 147 -22.64 6.33 10.98
N LYS A 148 -23.80 6.92 10.68
CA LYS A 148 -24.88 6.25 9.94
C LYS A 148 -24.37 5.97 8.53
N PHE A 149 -24.06 4.71 8.24
CA PHE A 149 -23.84 4.24 6.88
C PHE A 149 -25.15 3.68 6.35
N ASP A 150 -25.87 4.48 5.56
CA ASP A 150 -26.93 3.97 4.69
C ASP A 150 -26.29 3.29 3.46
N ASP A 151 -26.84 2.12 3.14
CA ASP A 151 -26.69 1.32 1.91
C ASP A 151 -25.28 0.86 1.49
N PHE A 152 -24.81 -0.18 2.18
CA PHE A 152 -24.05 -1.24 1.52
C PHE A 152 -24.51 -2.60 2.08
N GLN A 153 -25.57 -3.16 1.48
CA GLN A 153 -25.94 -4.56 1.71
C GLN A 153 -24.81 -5.45 1.20
N ILE A 154 -23.97 -5.91 2.11
CA ILE A 154 -23.17 -7.12 1.90
C ILE A 154 -24.06 -8.27 2.39
N GLU A 155 -24.55 -9.08 1.46
CA GLU A 155 -25.07 -10.41 1.81
C GLU A 155 -23.90 -11.22 2.37
N CYS A 156 -23.84 -11.31 3.70
CA CYS A 156 -23.00 -12.27 4.39
C CYS A 156 -23.89 -13.47 4.76
N ASP A 157 -23.67 -14.58 4.07
CA ASP A 157 -24.26 -15.88 4.36
C ASP A 157 -23.87 -16.31 5.79
N GLU A 158 -24.83 -16.72 6.62
CA GLU A 158 -24.67 -16.97 8.07
C GLU A 158 -23.72 -18.13 8.44
N ALA A 159 -23.12 -18.82 7.46
CA ALA A 159 -22.43 -20.09 7.69
C ALA A 159 -20.90 -20.02 7.97
N HIS A 160 -20.29 -18.84 8.17
CA HIS A 160 -18.82 -18.71 8.34
C HIS A 160 -18.32 -18.18 9.69
N TRP A 161 -19.17 -18.07 10.72
CA TRP A 161 -18.78 -17.49 12.02
C TRP A 161 -18.35 -18.47 13.11
N THR A 162 -18.20 -19.77 12.84
CA THR A 162 -17.87 -20.75 13.90
C THR A 162 -16.50 -21.42 13.78
N ASP A 163 -15.45 -20.72 13.31
CA ASP A 163 -14.10 -21.31 13.32
C ASP A 163 -12.95 -20.35 13.71
N ALA A 164 -13.26 -19.20 14.31
CA ALA A 164 -12.26 -18.20 14.72
C ALA A 164 -12.16 -17.98 16.25
N LEU A 165 -12.64 -18.91 17.07
CA LEU A 165 -12.62 -18.78 18.55
C LEU A 165 -12.11 -20.03 19.29
N HIS A 166 -11.34 -20.92 18.64
CA HIS A 166 -10.85 -22.16 19.27
C HIS A 166 -9.32 -22.29 19.42
N THR A 167 -8.57 -21.19 19.52
CA THR A 167 -7.13 -21.26 19.89
C THR A 167 -6.67 -20.29 20.97
N PHE A 168 -7.58 -19.60 21.65
CA PHE A 168 -7.21 -18.79 22.82
C PHE A 168 -7.98 -19.27 24.04
N ASP A 169 -7.30 -20.09 24.85
CA ASP A 169 -7.76 -20.49 26.17
C ASP A 169 -7.57 -19.31 27.12
N VAL A 170 -8.65 -18.58 27.38
CA VAL A 170 -8.67 -17.35 28.20
C VAL A 170 -8.66 -17.70 29.70
N GLU A 171 -8.86 -18.98 30.07
CA GLU A 171 -8.90 -19.40 31.47
C GLU A 171 -7.51 -19.57 32.11
N THR A 172 -6.43 -19.65 31.31
CA THR A 172 -5.07 -19.84 31.84
C THR A 172 -4.34 -18.55 32.21
N ILE A 173 -4.79 -17.38 31.77
CA ILE A 173 -4.07 -16.09 31.96
C ILE A 173 -4.63 -15.28 33.13
N TRP A 174 -5.87 -15.52 33.53
CA TRP A 174 -6.57 -14.71 34.53
C TRP A 174 -5.98 -14.71 35.97
N PRO A 175 -5.21 -15.70 36.47
CA PRO A 175 -4.74 -15.65 37.86
C PRO A 175 -3.40 -14.91 38.07
N GLN A 176 -2.77 -14.32 37.05
CA GLN A 176 -1.45 -13.64 37.19
C GLN A 176 -1.48 -12.11 37.11
N LEU A 177 -2.66 -11.49 37.02
CA LEU A 177 -2.78 -10.04 37.10
C LEU A 177 -3.03 -9.64 38.56
N GLU A 178 -1.96 -9.22 39.24
CA GLU A 178 -2.11 -8.55 40.54
C GLU A 178 -2.94 -7.27 40.34
N PRO A 179 -3.95 -7.02 41.19
CA PRO A 179 -4.74 -5.80 41.10
C PRO A 179 -3.84 -4.59 41.32
N LEU A 180 -3.80 -3.68 40.34
CA LEU A 180 -3.13 -2.40 40.49
C LEU A 180 -3.72 -1.65 41.71
N PRO A 181 -2.89 -1.10 42.60
CA PRO A 181 -3.39 -0.34 43.74
C PRO A 181 -4.18 0.86 43.23
N LEU A 182 -5.40 1.03 43.77
CA LEU A 182 -6.22 2.20 43.52
C LEU A 182 -5.47 3.43 44.05
N LEU A 183 -4.86 4.19 43.14
CA LEU A 183 -4.35 5.52 43.43
C LEU A 183 -5.53 6.43 43.78
N ASN A 184 -5.53 6.97 44.98
CA ASN A 184 -6.54 7.91 45.44
C ASN A 184 -6.36 9.25 44.68
N LEU A 185 -7.43 9.75 44.07
CA LEU A 185 -7.42 10.93 43.20
C LEU A 185 -7.14 12.26 43.95
N ASP A 186 -7.10 12.23 45.28
CA ASP A 186 -6.78 13.41 46.09
C ASP A 186 -5.28 13.75 46.15
N ASP A 187 -4.38 12.86 45.72
CA ASP A 187 -2.93 13.10 45.75
C ASP A 187 -2.37 13.80 44.49
N LEU A 188 -3.21 14.12 43.50
CA LEU A 188 -2.79 14.82 42.27
C LEU A 188 -3.24 16.30 42.22
N ALA A 189 -3.68 16.85 43.35
CA ALA A 189 -4.02 18.27 43.49
C ALA A 189 -3.10 18.97 44.50
N LYS A 190 -1.79 19.02 44.20
CA LYS A 190 -0.86 20.07 44.64
C LYS A 190 0.14 20.39 43.54
#